data_AF-A0A7H5ETQ5-F1
#
_entry.id   AF-A0A7H5ETQ5-F1
#
_cell.length_a   1.000
_cell.length_b   1.000
_cell.length_c   1.000
_cell.angle_alpha   90.00
_cell.angle_beta   90.00
_cell.angle_gamma   90.00
#
_symmetry.space_group_name_H-M   'P 1'
#
loop_
_entity.id
_entity.type
_entity.pdbx_description
1 polymer ?
#
loop_
_entity_poly.entity_id
_entity_poly.type
_entity_poly.pdbx_seq_one_letter_code
_entity_poly.pdbx_strand_id
1 'polypeptide(L)'
;MNQEKTTTFSKWISRESLFQLALWVLYFFVLIQQIDYYNERTGKNVTLGLRHFVFAINYLIVILLISYWVLPKFLYRKRYFTAVALMILFLCTGILVEEFVMEKIFFGNEGPGQQFPGFLPTLWDIGPTIVFFVCAKLAWDNLKKQNVLEELEKERAESQLQFLKSQLNPHFLFNNLNNLYSYAQEGSPKTSEIILQLSAIMRYMLYESKENFVDLSKEIQYLGDFIKLQELQMEDRGRVHFQVNGQPQGKLIAPLVLITFVENSFKHSMSGQADDIDISIVADIEEDELHFRCENTFQAAENASNEYLTSGIGLANTRKRLELLYPGDHSLEAGPQGDRYVVDLRLPLSSRKQATGRMVTAGKVLVQEPLA
;
A
#
# COMPACT_ATOMS: atom_id res chain seq x y z
N MET A 1 21.48 10.81 -0.86
CA MET A 1 22.92 11.03 -1.12
C MET A 1 23.70 10.19 -0.11
N ASN A 2 24.74 9.49 -0.57
CA ASN A 2 25.59 8.47 0.10
C ASN A 2 24.92 7.11 0.37
N GLN A 3 25.14 6.11 -0.50
CA GLN A 3 26.34 5.28 -0.66
C GLN A 3 26.57 4.34 0.54
N GLU A 4 26.11 3.10 0.38
CA GLU A 4 27.00 1.95 0.57
C GLU A 4 26.76 0.95 -0.56
N LYS A 5 27.52 1.16 -1.64
CA LYS A 5 27.85 0.16 -2.63
C LYS A 5 28.77 -0.88 -1.99
N THR A 6 28.22 -1.82 -1.24
CA THR A 6 28.97 -3.03 -0.85
C THR A 6 28.76 -4.10 -1.92
N THR A 7 29.76 -4.15 -2.80
CA THR A 7 30.30 -5.33 -3.49
C THR A 7 29.30 -6.35 -4.08
N THR A 8 29.18 -6.28 -5.41
CA THR A 8 28.45 -7.20 -6.30
C THR A 8 28.82 -8.68 -6.17
N PHE A 9 29.85 -9.06 -5.41
CA PHE A 9 30.29 -10.44 -5.22
C PHE A 9 29.66 -11.12 -3.97
N SER A 10 29.38 -10.39 -2.88
CA SER A 10 28.75 -11.00 -1.68
C SER A 10 27.27 -11.32 -1.89
N LYS A 11 26.63 -10.67 -2.88
CA LYS A 11 25.25 -10.91 -3.31
C LYS A 11 25.02 -12.24 -4.05
N TRP A 12 26.07 -12.95 -4.48
CA TRP A 12 25.94 -14.23 -5.18
C TRP A 12 25.61 -15.41 -4.25
N ILE A 13 26.01 -15.32 -2.98
CA ILE A 13 25.57 -16.28 -1.95
C ILE A 13 24.22 -15.79 -1.42
N SER A 14 23.21 -15.88 -2.27
CA SER A 14 21.83 -15.74 -1.82
C SER A 14 21.48 -16.93 -0.92
N ARG A 15 20.51 -16.76 -0.01
CA ARG A 15 19.99 -17.88 0.81
C ARG A 15 19.52 -19.05 -0.09
N GLU A 16 19.08 -18.74 -1.31
CA GLU A 16 18.72 -19.71 -2.34
C GLU A 16 19.94 -20.49 -2.86
N SER A 17 21.06 -19.81 -3.15
CA SER A 17 22.29 -20.47 -3.60
C SER A 17 22.83 -21.45 -2.54
N LEU A 18 22.76 -21.08 -1.25
CA LEU A 18 23.13 -21.97 -0.13
C LEU A 18 22.19 -23.18 -0.02
N PHE A 19 20.89 -22.95 -0.16
CA PHE A 19 19.89 -24.02 -0.17
C PHE A 19 20.13 -25.00 -1.32
N GLN A 20 20.36 -24.50 -2.54
CA GLN A 20 20.68 -25.32 -3.71
C GLN A 20 21.98 -26.12 -3.52
N LEU A 21 23.02 -25.49 -2.97
CA LEU A 21 24.27 -26.17 -2.66
C LEU A 21 24.06 -27.30 -1.65
N ALA A 22 23.25 -27.08 -0.61
CA ALA A 22 22.89 -28.13 0.35
C ALA A 22 22.15 -29.31 -0.31
N LEU A 23 21.26 -29.05 -1.26
CA LEU A 23 20.58 -30.11 -2.03
C LEU A 23 21.57 -30.90 -2.91
N TRP A 24 22.56 -30.24 -3.50
CA TRP A 24 23.61 -30.93 -4.27
C TRP A 24 24.52 -31.78 -3.38
N VAL A 25 24.90 -31.28 -2.20
CA VAL A 25 25.64 -32.07 -1.20
C VAL A 25 24.84 -33.30 -0.79
N LEU A 26 23.54 -33.14 -0.54
CA LEU A 26 22.65 -34.26 -0.24
C LEU A 26 22.55 -35.26 -1.40
N TYR A 27 22.46 -34.79 -2.64
CA TYR A 27 22.47 -35.65 -3.82
C TYR A 27 23.75 -36.50 -3.92
N PHE A 28 24.93 -35.88 -3.79
CA PHE A 28 26.20 -36.62 -3.81
C PHE A 28 26.32 -37.59 -2.64
N PHE A 29 25.82 -37.23 -1.46
CA PHE A 29 25.75 -38.14 -0.32
C PHE A 29 24.90 -39.38 -0.63
N VAL A 30 23.71 -39.20 -1.20
CA VAL A 30 22.83 -40.32 -1.61
C VAL A 30 23.50 -41.17 -2.69
N LEU A 31 24.19 -40.55 -3.65
CA LEU A 31 24.92 -41.24 -4.70
C LEU A 31 26.04 -42.14 -4.13
N ILE A 32 26.80 -41.65 -3.14
CA ILE A 32 27.84 -42.45 -2.46
C ILE A 32 27.19 -43.65 -1.77
N GLN A 33 26.10 -43.45 -1.04
CA GLN A 33 25.37 -44.55 -0.37
C GLN A 33 24.84 -45.59 -1.36
N GLN A 34 24.35 -45.17 -2.53
CA GLN A 34 23.91 -46.07 -3.58
C GLN A 34 25.07 -46.93 -4.13
N ILE A 35 26.24 -46.34 -4.33
CA ILE A 35 27.44 -47.06 -4.80
C ILE A 35 27.90 -48.08 -3.77
N ASP A 36 27.98 -47.69 -2.49
CA ASP A 36 28.38 -48.59 -1.40
C ASP A 36 27.42 -49.77 -1.28
N TYR A 37 26.11 -49.51 -1.34
CA TYR A 37 25.07 -50.55 -1.34
C TYR A 37 25.20 -51.51 -2.54
N TYR A 38 25.48 -50.98 -3.74
CA TYR A 38 25.69 -51.80 -4.95
C TYR A 38 26.92 -52.69 -4.81
N ASN A 39 28.01 -52.16 -4.27
CA ASN A 39 29.26 -52.90 -4.05
C ASN A 39 29.06 -54.05 -3.06
N GLU A 40 28.38 -53.79 -1.94
CA GLU A 40 28.07 -54.81 -0.93
C GLU A 40 27.22 -55.94 -1.52
N ARG A 41 26.23 -55.61 -2.35
CA ARG A 41 25.30 -56.59 -2.93
C ARG A 41 25.89 -57.41 -4.07
N THR A 42 26.83 -56.84 -4.84
CA THR A 42 27.37 -57.50 -6.04
C THR A 42 28.80 -58.02 -5.86
N GLY A 43 29.47 -57.67 -4.76
CA GLY A 43 30.89 -57.97 -4.54
C GLY A 43 31.84 -57.22 -5.50
N LYS A 44 31.34 -56.22 -6.22
CA LYS A 44 32.14 -55.35 -7.09
C LYS A 44 32.74 -54.19 -6.28
N ASN A 45 33.84 -53.64 -6.77
CA ASN A 45 34.51 -52.48 -6.16
C ASN A 45 34.39 -51.25 -7.08
N VAL A 46 33.15 -50.79 -7.31
CA VAL A 46 32.91 -49.56 -8.07
C VAL A 46 33.24 -48.36 -7.19
N THR A 47 34.09 -47.45 -7.67
CA THR A 47 34.44 -46.22 -6.95
C THR A 47 33.88 -44.99 -7.65
N LEU A 48 33.74 -43.89 -6.89
CA LEU A 48 33.30 -42.60 -7.42
C LEU A 48 34.38 -41.99 -8.34
N GLY A 49 34.29 -42.29 -9.64
CA GLY A 49 35.21 -41.78 -10.67
C GLY A 49 34.72 -40.52 -11.40
N LEU A 50 35.58 -39.98 -12.28
CA LEU A 50 35.32 -38.80 -13.13
C LEU A 50 34.00 -38.89 -13.92
N ARG A 51 33.61 -40.10 -14.35
CA ARG A 51 32.34 -40.35 -15.07
C ARG A 51 31.13 -39.83 -14.29
N HIS A 52 31.03 -40.12 -12.99
CA HIS A 52 29.88 -39.74 -12.18
C HIS A 52 29.74 -38.21 -12.07
N PHE A 53 30.87 -37.49 -11.99
CA PHE A 53 30.87 -36.03 -11.99
C PHE A 53 30.41 -35.45 -13.33
N VAL A 54 30.89 -36.01 -14.45
CA VAL A 54 30.49 -35.56 -15.79
C VAL A 54 29.00 -35.79 -16.03
N PHE A 55 28.46 -36.93 -15.57
CA PHE A 55 27.04 -37.25 -15.66
C PHE A 55 26.20 -36.34 -14.75
N ALA A 56 26.64 -36.10 -13.52
CA ALA A 56 25.99 -35.16 -12.61
C ALA A 56 25.96 -33.73 -13.17
N ILE A 57 27.03 -33.29 -13.85
CA ILE A 57 27.08 -31.98 -14.51
C ILE A 57 26.05 -31.89 -15.65
N ASN A 58 25.88 -32.94 -16.47
CA ASN A 58 24.86 -32.98 -17.50
C ASN A 58 23.45 -32.73 -16.93
N TYR A 59 23.11 -33.46 -15.86
CA TYR A 59 21.80 -33.31 -15.21
C TYR A 59 21.65 -32.03 -14.40
N LEU A 60 22.73 -31.50 -13.83
CA LEU A 60 22.77 -30.17 -13.25
C LEU A 60 22.35 -29.11 -14.29
N ILE A 61 22.89 -29.17 -15.50
CA ILE A 61 22.52 -28.24 -16.58
C ILE A 61 21.03 -28.34 -16.90
N VAL A 62 20.49 -29.55 -17.03
CA VAL A 62 19.06 -29.79 -17.27
C VAL A 62 18.20 -29.20 -16.14
N ILE A 63 18.55 -29.48 -14.87
CA ILE A 63 17.85 -28.97 -13.70
C ILE A 63 17.89 -27.45 -13.65
N LEU A 64 19.03 -26.83 -13.96
CA LEU A 64 19.16 -25.37 -13.99
C LEU A 64 18.31 -24.74 -15.09
N LEU A 65 18.30 -25.32 -16.29
CA LEU A 65 17.46 -24.85 -17.40
C LEU A 65 15.97 -24.94 -17.05
N ILE A 66 15.53 -26.07 -16.48
CA ILE A 66 14.14 -26.22 -16.05
C ILE A 66 13.82 -25.19 -14.95
N SER A 67 14.63 -25.14 -13.91
CA SER A 67 14.35 -24.38 -12.69
C SER A 67 14.41 -22.86 -12.87
N TYR A 68 15.38 -22.36 -13.65
CA TYR A 68 15.64 -20.91 -13.78
C TYR A 68 15.16 -20.32 -15.11
N TRP A 69 14.89 -21.14 -16.13
CA TRP A 69 14.38 -20.66 -17.41
C TRP A 69 12.94 -21.12 -17.68
N VAL A 70 12.65 -22.41 -17.58
CA VAL A 70 11.30 -22.93 -17.91
C VAL A 70 10.26 -22.50 -16.87
N LEU A 71 10.54 -22.71 -15.57
CA LEU A 71 9.60 -22.36 -14.50
C LEU A 71 9.20 -20.87 -14.54
N PRO A 72 10.14 -19.91 -14.54
CA PRO A 72 9.76 -18.50 -14.44
C PRO A 72 9.11 -17.95 -15.71
N LYS A 73 9.56 -18.42 -16.88
CA LYS A 73 9.09 -17.89 -18.16
C LYS A 73 7.75 -18.47 -18.61
N PHE A 74 7.46 -19.72 -18.26
CA PHE A 74 6.27 -20.44 -18.76
C PHE A 74 5.35 -20.88 -17.63
N LEU A 75 5.86 -21.60 -16.61
CA LEU A 75 4.99 -22.16 -15.56
C LEU A 75 4.36 -21.05 -14.71
N TYR A 76 5.15 -20.07 -14.26
CA TYR A 76 4.64 -18.95 -13.45
C TYR A 76 3.72 -18.02 -14.24
N ARG A 77 3.82 -18.02 -15.58
CA ARG A 77 2.91 -17.31 -16.48
C ARG A 77 1.67 -18.13 -16.88
N LYS A 78 1.39 -19.24 -16.18
CA LYS A 78 0.26 -20.16 -16.42
C LYS A 78 0.25 -20.81 -17.81
N ARG A 79 1.39 -20.84 -18.52
CA ARG A 79 1.54 -21.54 -19.80
C ARG A 79 1.96 -22.99 -19.57
N TYR A 80 1.08 -23.77 -18.94
CA TYR A 80 1.37 -25.11 -18.42
C TYR A 80 1.80 -26.09 -19.53
N PHE A 81 1.07 -26.14 -20.64
CA PHE A 81 1.39 -27.06 -21.75
C PHE A 81 2.80 -26.82 -22.31
N THR A 82 3.17 -25.57 -22.58
CA THR A 82 4.51 -25.22 -23.06
C THR A 82 5.59 -25.51 -22.02
N ALA A 83 5.30 -25.31 -20.73
CA ALA A 83 6.25 -25.60 -19.67
C ALA A 83 6.53 -27.11 -19.59
N VAL A 84 5.49 -27.95 -19.58
CA VAL A 84 5.62 -29.40 -19.53
C VAL A 84 6.31 -29.93 -20.79
N ALA A 85 5.96 -29.45 -21.98
CA ALA A 85 6.62 -29.85 -23.22
C ALA A 85 8.12 -29.53 -23.22
N LEU A 86 8.52 -28.34 -22.75
CA LEU A 86 9.93 -27.96 -22.63
C LEU A 86 10.67 -28.75 -21.54
N MET A 87 10.01 -29.07 -20.42
CA MET A 87 10.60 -29.93 -19.39
C MET A 87 10.90 -31.33 -19.93
N ILE A 88 9.93 -31.94 -20.64
CA ILE A 88 10.12 -33.24 -21.28
C ILE A 88 11.22 -33.15 -22.34
N LEU A 89 11.25 -32.09 -23.15
CA LEU A 89 12.29 -31.88 -24.16
C LEU A 89 13.69 -31.83 -23.54
N PHE A 90 13.90 -31.03 -22.48
CA PHE A 90 15.21 -30.94 -21.83
C PHE A 90 15.60 -32.24 -21.12
N LEU A 91 14.62 -32.94 -20.52
CA LEU A 91 14.84 -34.26 -19.92
C LEU A 91 15.29 -35.28 -20.97
N CYS A 92 14.56 -35.40 -22.07
CA CYS A 92 14.92 -36.27 -23.18
C CYS A 92 16.28 -35.90 -23.78
N THR A 93 16.57 -34.61 -23.93
CA THR A 93 17.87 -34.14 -24.43
C THR A 93 19.01 -34.55 -23.49
N GLY A 94 18.83 -34.41 -22.17
CA GLY A 94 19.81 -34.85 -21.17
C GLY A 94 20.10 -36.34 -21.25
N ILE A 95 19.06 -37.17 -21.34
CA ILE A 95 19.17 -38.63 -21.46
C ILE A 95 19.84 -39.02 -22.79
N LEU A 96 19.47 -38.39 -23.90
CA LEU A 96 20.09 -38.64 -25.21
C LEU A 96 21.59 -38.27 -25.22
N VAL A 97 21.97 -37.18 -24.56
CA VAL A 97 23.38 -36.78 -24.42
C VAL A 97 24.15 -37.82 -23.60
N GLU A 98 23.57 -38.31 -22.51
CA GLU A 98 24.19 -39.38 -21.73
C GLU A 98 24.42 -40.63 -22.59
N GLU A 99 23.36 -41.15 -23.21
CA GLU A 99 23.37 -42.42 -23.95
C GLU A 99 24.30 -42.37 -25.19
N PHE A 100 24.18 -41.32 -26.00
CA PHE A 100 24.86 -41.27 -27.31
C PHE A 100 26.23 -40.60 -27.29
N VAL A 101 26.49 -39.72 -26.32
CA VAL A 101 27.75 -38.99 -26.24
C VAL A 101 28.56 -39.52 -25.08
N MET A 102 28.03 -39.46 -23.86
CA MET A 102 28.84 -39.74 -22.68
C MET A 102 29.17 -41.23 -22.53
N GLU A 103 28.21 -42.13 -22.72
CA GLU A 103 28.49 -43.57 -22.64
C GLU A 103 29.51 -44.01 -23.70
N LYS A 104 29.41 -43.50 -24.94
CA LYS A 104 30.40 -43.80 -25.98
C LYS A 104 31.80 -43.28 -25.65
N ILE A 105 31.92 -42.12 -25.02
CA ILE A 105 33.21 -41.55 -24.62
C ILE A 105 33.86 -42.42 -23.52
N PHE A 106 33.08 -42.93 -22.56
CA PHE A 106 33.63 -43.65 -21.41
C PHE A 106 33.72 -45.18 -21.58
N PHE A 107 32.86 -45.80 -22.41
CA PHE A 107 32.82 -47.26 -22.63
C PHE A 107 33.14 -47.68 -24.07
N GLY A 108 33.34 -46.72 -24.98
CA GLY A 108 33.55 -47.02 -26.40
C GLY A 108 32.38 -47.80 -27.00
N ASN A 109 32.70 -48.82 -27.79
CA ASN A 109 31.72 -49.69 -28.45
C ASN A 109 31.32 -50.92 -27.61
N GLU A 110 31.74 -51.01 -26.35
CA GLU A 110 31.41 -52.14 -25.47
C GLU A 110 30.41 -51.75 -24.37
N GLY A 111 29.93 -50.50 -24.39
CA GLY A 111 28.96 -49.97 -23.42
C GLY A 111 27.49 -50.29 -23.74
N PRO A 112 26.58 -50.08 -22.76
CA PRO A 112 25.14 -50.26 -22.93
C PRO A 112 24.53 -49.48 -24.11
N GLY A 113 25.03 -48.28 -24.42
CA GLY A 113 24.57 -47.39 -25.49
C GLY A 113 24.76 -47.86 -26.96
N GLN A 114 25.00 -49.15 -27.20
CA GLN A 114 24.94 -49.74 -28.56
C GLN A 114 23.56 -50.26 -28.95
N GLN A 115 22.74 -50.67 -27.98
CA GLN A 115 21.34 -50.99 -28.18
C GLN A 115 20.53 -49.84 -27.54
N PHE A 116 19.30 -49.58 -27.98
CA PHE A 116 18.43 -48.54 -27.40
C PHE A 116 17.55 -49.02 -26.21
N PRO A 117 17.91 -49.97 -25.31
CA PRO A 117 17.04 -50.34 -24.19
C PRO A 117 17.25 -49.47 -22.93
N GLY A 118 18.18 -48.50 -22.94
CA GLY A 118 18.58 -47.72 -21.76
C GLY A 118 17.65 -46.57 -21.31
N PHE A 119 16.74 -46.09 -22.17
CA PHE A 119 15.95 -44.88 -21.86
C PHE A 119 15.06 -45.01 -20.60
N LEU A 120 14.30 -46.11 -20.49
CA LEU A 120 13.37 -46.31 -19.37
C LEU A 120 14.09 -46.54 -18.03
N PRO A 121 15.16 -47.37 -17.95
CA PRO A 121 15.99 -47.46 -16.77
C PRO A 121 16.62 -46.13 -16.34
N THR A 122 17.21 -45.38 -17.28
CA THR A 122 17.85 -44.09 -16.97
C THR A 122 16.82 -43.07 -16.48
N LEU A 123 15.62 -43.05 -17.08
CA LEU A 123 14.52 -42.22 -16.62
C LEU A 123 14.06 -42.61 -15.20
N TRP A 124 14.03 -43.90 -14.88
CA TRP A 124 13.67 -44.39 -13.55
C TRP A 124 14.69 -43.97 -12.48
N ASP A 125 15.97 -43.95 -12.82
CA ASP A 125 17.03 -43.50 -11.91
C ASP A 125 17.03 -41.97 -11.73
N ILE A 126 16.99 -41.19 -12.82
CA ILE A 126 17.19 -39.73 -12.73
C ILE A 126 15.89 -38.93 -12.57
N GLY A 127 14.76 -39.48 -12.99
CA GLY A 127 13.45 -38.83 -12.92
C GLY A 127 13.09 -38.35 -11.52
N PRO A 128 13.18 -39.20 -10.47
CA PRO A 128 12.91 -38.81 -9.10
C PRO A 128 13.79 -37.64 -8.62
N THR A 129 15.08 -37.62 -8.99
CA THR A 129 16.00 -36.52 -8.64
C THR A 129 15.55 -35.21 -9.28
N ILE A 130 15.25 -35.22 -10.58
CA ILE A 130 14.81 -34.00 -11.28
C ILE A 130 13.49 -33.48 -10.70
N VAL A 131 12.53 -34.36 -10.44
CA VAL A 131 11.26 -34.00 -9.79
C VAL A 131 11.53 -33.40 -8.41
N PHE A 132 12.41 -34.00 -7.61
CA PHE A 132 12.77 -33.49 -6.29
C PHE A 132 13.35 -32.07 -6.35
N PHE A 133 14.32 -31.79 -7.23
CA PHE A 133 14.91 -30.46 -7.38
C PHE A 133 13.89 -29.42 -7.89
N VAL A 134 13.04 -29.79 -8.85
CA VAL A 134 11.97 -28.91 -9.35
C VAL A 134 10.96 -28.60 -8.26
N CYS A 135 10.52 -29.60 -7.49
CA CYS A 135 9.62 -29.41 -6.35
C CYS A 135 10.26 -28.56 -5.26
N ALA A 136 11.53 -28.77 -4.93
CA ALA A 136 12.26 -27.95 -3.97
C ALA A 136 12.37 -26.49 -4.44
N LYS A 137 12.62 -26.26 -5.73
CA LYS A 137 12.61 -24.90 -6.31
C LYS A 137 11.23 -24.25 -6.21
N LEU A 138 10.17 -24.97 -6.55
CA LEU A 138 8.79 -24.48 -6.46
C LEU A 138 8.43 -24.15 -5.00
N ALA A 139 8.79 -25.00 -4.05
CA ALA A 139 8.57 -24.76 -2.63
C ALA A 139 9.30 -23.50 -2.16
N TRP A 140 10.58 -23.34 -2.52
CA TRP A 140 11.36 -22.14 -2.20
C TRP A 140 10.75 -20.87 -2.77
N ASP A 141 10.33 -20.89 -4.04
CA ASP A 141 9.71 -19.74 -4.68
C ASP A 141 8.34 -19.40 -4.10
N ASN A 142 7.57 -20.39 -3.65
CA ASN A 142 6.32 -20.16 -2.96
C ASN A 142 6.52 -19.57 -1.56
N LEU A 143 7.49 -20.06 -0.77
CA LEU A 143 7.85 -19.46 0.52
C LEU A 143 8.30 -18.01 0.35
N LYS A 144 9.13 -17.73 -0.66
CA LYS A 144 9.57 -16.37 -0.98
C LYS A 144 8.39 -15.47 -1.34
N LYS A 145 7.45 -15.97 -2.16
CA LYS A 145 6.23 -15.23 -2.50
C LYS A 145 5.35 -14.97 -1.27
N GLN A 146 5.18 -15.96 -0.39
CA GLN A 146 4.42 -15.81 0.85
C GLN A 146 5.01 -14.71 1.74
N ASN A 147 6.32 -14.72 1.98
CA ASN A 147 6.98 -13.68 2.79
C ASN A 147 6.79 -12.28 2.19
N VAL A 148 6.86 -12.15 0.86
CA VAL A 148 6.63 -10.86 0.19
C VAL A 148 5.16 -10.44 0.33
N LEU A 149 4.21 -11.37 0.23
CA LEU A 149 2.79 -11.08 0.43
C LEU A 149 2.51 -10.65 1.87
N GLU A 150 3.07 -11.34 2.87
CA GLU A 150 2.94 -10.97 4.28
C GLU A 150 3.49 -9.57 4.57
N GLU A 151 4.66 -9.22 4.02
CA GLU A 151 5.23 -7.88 4.17
C GLU A 151 4.33 -6.81 3.53
N LEU A 152 3.82 -7.08 2.32
CA LEU A 152 2.89 -6.16 1.65
C LEU A 152 1.57 -5.99 2.41
N GLU A 153 1.05 -7.06 3.01
CA GLU A 153 -0.15 -6.99 3.85
C GLU A 153 0.09 -6.17 5.11
N LYS A 154 1.26 -6.31 5.73
CA LYS A 154 1.67 -5.52 6.88
C LYS A 154 1.85 -4.04 6.53
N GLU A 155 2.58 -3.71 5.46
CA GLU A 155 2.74 -2.34 4.98
C GLU A 155 1.37 -1.70 4.66
N ARG A 156 0.46 -2.47 4.06
CA ARG A 156 -0.92 -2.02 3.81
C ARG A 156 -1.67 -1.73 5.10
N ALA A 157 -1.59 -2.61 6.09
CA ALA A 157 -2.25 -2.43 7.38
C ALA A 157 -1.71 -1.21 8.13
N GLU A 158 -0.38 -1.01 8.11
CA GLU A 158 0.27 0.16 8.70
C GLU A 158 -0.16 1.46 8.00
N SER A 159 -0.22 1.45 6.67
CA SER A 159 -0.69 2.59 5.87
C SER A 159 -2.16 2.92 6.15
N GLN A 160 -3.03 1.90 6.22
CA GLN A 160 -4.43 2.09 6.59
C GLN A 160 -4.55 2.65 8.01
N LEU A 161 -3.80 2.11 8.98
CA LEU A 161 -3.78 2.62 10.34
C LEU A 161 -3.32 4.08 10.40
N GLN A 162 -2.28 4.44 9.65
CA GLN A 162 -1.79 5.81 9.57
C GLN A 162 -2.84 6.74 8.95
N PHE A 163 -3.52 6.31 7.90
CA PHE A 163 -4.65 7.03 7.31
C PHE A 163 -5.77 7.25 8.33
N LEU A 164 -6.21 6.20 9.04
CA LEU A 164 -7.22 6.34 10.10
C LEU A 164 -6.74 7.28 11.22
N LYS A 165 -5.49 7.20 11.65
CA LYS A 165 -4.93 8.12 12.64
C LYS A 165 -4.91 9.56 12.15
N SER A 166 -4.64 9.79 10.87
CA SER A 166 -4.62 11.14 10.27
C SER A 166 -6.00 11.79 10.19
N GLN A 167 -7.09 11.00 10.22
CA GLN A 167 -8.45 11.55 10.30
C GLN A 167 -8.75 12.17 11.66
N LEU A 168 -7.95 11.86 12.69
CA LEU A 168 -7.98 12.57 13.96
C LEU A 168 -6.94 13.69 13.91
N ASN A 169 -7.35 14.94 14.11
CA ASN A 169 -6.42 16.06 14.31
C ASN A 169 -5.90 16.02 15.76
N PRO A 170 -4.70 15.45 16.04
CA PRO A 170 -4.29 15.19 17.41
C PRO A 170 -4.00 16.48 18.17
N HIS A 171 -3.56 17.50 17.44
CA HIS A 171 -3.32 18.84 17.98
C HIS A 171 -4.62 19.50 18.42
N PHE A 172 -5.65 19.46 17.58
CA PHE A 172 -6.99 19.91 17.96
C PHE A 172 -7.48 19.18 19.22
N LEU A 173 -7.41 17.84 19.25
CA LEU A 173 -7.85 17.07 20.42
C LEU A 173 -7.08 17.46 21.70
N PHE A 174 -5.76 17.57 21.63
CA PHE A 174 -4.94 17.95 22.78
C PHE A 174 -5.29 19.35 23.31
N ASN A 175 -5.46 20.33 22.41
CA ASN A 175 -5.85 21.69 22.80
C ASN A 175 -7.22 21.74 23.46
N ASN A 176 -8.21 21.04 22.90
CA ASN A 176 -9.55 20.98 23.49
C ASN A 176 -9.56 20.28 24.86
N LEU A 177 -8.76 19.23 25.05
CA LEU A 177 -8.62 18.57 26.35
C LEU A 177 -7.94 19.48 27.39
N ASN A 178 -6.93 20.25 27.00
CA ASN A 178 -6.28 21.20 27.91
C ASN A 178 -7.23 22.33 28.31
N ASN A 179 -7.99 22.89 27.36
CA ASN A 179 -8.99 23.92 27.65
C ASN A 179 -10.07 23.37 28.57
N LEU A 180 -10.57 22.15 28.30
CA LEU A 180 -11.52 21.47 29.17
C LEU A 180 -10.95 21.27 30.59
N TYR A 181 -9.67 20.88 30.71
CA TYR A 181 -9.01 20.75 32.00
C TYR A 181 -8.97 22.08 32.77
N SER A 182 -8.64 23.19 32.11
CA SER A 182 -8.67 24.53 32.71
C SER A 182 -10.08 24.90 33.21
N TYR A 183 -11.11 24.75 32.37
CA TYR A 183 -12.49 25.03 32.77
C TYR A 183 -12.99 24.13 33.90
N ALA A 184 -12.60 22.85 33.90
CA ALA A 184 -12.94 21.91 34.96
C ALA A 184 -12.26 22.31 36.28
N GLN A 185 -10.99 22.74 36.23
CA GLN A 185 -10.23 23.20 37.39
C GLN A 185 -10.81 24.49 37.99
N GLU A 186 -11.34 25.37 37.15
CA GLU A 186 -12.02 26.61 37.55
C GLU A 186 -13.47 26.39 38.04
N GLY A 187 -14.00 25.16 37.92
CA GLY A 187 -15.39 24.88 38.25
C GLY A 187 -16.39 25.58 37.32
N SER A 188 -15.99 25.87 36.09
CA SER A 188 -16.80 26.63 35.14
C SER A 188 -18.08 25.88 34.78
N PRO A 189 -19.25 26.55 34.74
CA PRO A 189 -20.50 25.93 34.31
C PRO A 189 -20.46 25.47 32.84
N LYS A 190 -19.53 26.01 32.03
CA LYS A 190 -19.34 25.63 30.62
C LYS A 190 -18.71 24.24 30.44
N THR A 191 -18.11 23.66 31.48
CA THR A 191 -17.37 22.38 31.41
C THR A 191 -18.20 21.25 30.82
N SER A 192 -19.44 21.05 31.30
CA SER A 192 -20.33 19.99 30.82
C SER A 192 -20.72 20.16 29.35
N GLU A 193 -20.88 21.42 28.92
CA GLU A 193 -21.21 21.74 27.53
C GLU A 193 -20.03 21.46 26.59
N ILE A 194 -18.81 21.83 27.00
CA ILE A 194 -17.57 21.52 26.27
C ILE A 194 -17.40 20.01 26.09
N ILE A 195 -17.64 19.21 27.13
CA ILE A 195 -17.59 17.74 27.04
C ILE A 195 -18.58 17.22 26.01
N LEU A 196 -19.82 17.71 26.04
CA LEU A 196 -20.88 17.29 25.12
C LEU A 196 -20.49 17.60 23.66
N GLN A 197 -20.05 18.84 23.38
CA GLN A 197 -19.65 19.27 22.04
C GLN A 197 -18.44 18.48 21.53
N LEU A 198 -17.39 18.33 22.36
CA LEU A 198 -16.21 17.54 22.00
C LEU A 198 -16.60 16.08 21.69
N SER A 199 -17.52 15.49 22.46
CA SER A 199 -18.00 14.13 22.23
C SER A 199 -18.75 13.98 20.89
N ALA A 200 -19.52 15.00 20.48
CA ALA A 200 -20.25 15.02 19.22
C ALA A 200 -19.30 15.11 18.03
N ILE A 201 -18.32 16.03 18.09
CA ILE A 201 -17.26 16.19 17.09
C ILE A 201 -16.46 14.88 16.93
N MET A 202 -16.04 14.27 18.05
CA MET A 202 -15.31 13.00 18.02
C MET A 202 -16.14 11.85 17.43
N ARG A 203 -17.44 11.78 17.75
CA ARG A 203 -18.32 10.75 17.22
C ARG A 203 -18.41 10.83 15.70
N TYR A 204 -18.58 12.05 15.16
CA TYR A 204 -18.62 12.25 13.72
C TYR A 204 -17.32 11.82 13.04
N MET A 205 -16.18 12.30 13.55
CA MET A 205 -14.85 11.96 13.00
C MET A 205 -14.53 10.45 13.05
N LEU A 206 -15.00 9.74 14.08
CA LEU A 206 -14.65 8.33 14.28
C LEU A 206 -15.60 7.34 13.62
N TYR A 207 -16.85 7.72 13.36
CA TYR A 207 -17.88 6.78 12.91
C TYR A 207 -18.58 7.21 11.63
N GLU A 208 -18.73 8.51 11.40
CA GLU A 208 -19.64 9.01 10.36
C GLU A 208 -18.90 9.53 9.12
N SER A 209 -17.63 9.94 9.25
CA SER A 209 -16.79 10.46 8.14
C SER A 209 -15.97 9.38 7.39
N LYS A 210 -16.26 8.09 7.62
CA LYS A 210 -15.50 6.97 7.03
C LYS A 210 -15.83 6.69 5.56
N GLU A 211 -16.98 7.14 5.10
CA GLU A 211 -17.45 6.94 3.72
C GLU A 211 -16.91 8.02 2.78
N ASN A 212 -16.86 7.73 1.47
CA ASN A 212 -16.43 8.74 0.47
C ASN A 212 -17.37 9.95 0.42
N PHE A 213 -18.66 9.74 0.74
CA PHE A 213 -19.70 10.77 0.78
C PHE A 213 -20.62 10.54 1.97
N VAL A 214 -21.05 11.64 2.59
CA VAL A 214 -21.93 11.69 3.75
C VAL A 214 -23.11 12.63 3.48
N ASP A 215 -24.18 12.51 4.25
CA ASP A 215 -25.31 13.43 4.16
C ASP A 215 -24.85 14.85 4.55
N LEU A 216 -25.14 15.84 3.70
CA LEU A 216 -24.78 17.23 3.93
C LEU A 216 -25.33 17.74 5.27
N SER A 217 -26.49 17.25 5.71
CA SER A 217 -27.05 17.62 7.02
C SER A 217 -26.13 17.25 8.18
N LYS A 218 -25.38 16.14 8.08
CA LYS A 218 -24.42 15.73 9.10
C LYS A 218 -23.16 16.59 9.09
N GLU A 219 -22.68 16.97 7.91
CA GLU A 219 -21.53 17.87 7.78
C GLU A 219 -21.87 19.26 8.33
N ILE A 220 -23.07 19.78 8.03
CA ILE A 220 -23.57 21.05 8.58
C ILE A 220 -23.75 20.98 10.10
N GLN A 221 -24.30 19.89 10.62
CA GLN A 221 -24.41 19.69 12.07
C GLN A 221 -23.03 19.66 12.73
N TYR A 222 -22.09 18.92 12.15
CA TYR A 222 -20.72 18.84 12.63
C TYR A 222 -20.02 20.21 12.64
N LEU A 223 -20.21 21.02 11.60
CA LEU A 223 -19.72 22.41 11.58
C LEU A 223 -20.32 23.24 12.72
N GLY A 224 -21.64 23.14 12.94
CA GLY A 224 -22.32 23.86 14.02
C GLY A 224 -21.78 23.48 15.41
N ASP A 225 -21.59 22.19 15.66
CA ASP A 225 -21.03 21.69 16.93
C ASP A 225 -19.58 22.15 17.13
N PHE A 226 -18.78 22.16 16.05
CA PHE A 226 -17.42 22.70 16.07
C PHE A 226 -17.38 24.21 16.34
N ILE A 227 -18.22 24.99 15.64
CA ILE A 227 -18.28 26.44 15.79
C ILE A 227 -18.64 26.79 17.23
N LYS A 228 -19.67 26.17 17.81
CA LYS A 228 -20.04 26.37 19.22
C LYS A 228 -18.89 26.08 20.17
N LEU A 229 -18.15 24.99 19.95
CA LEU A 229 -17.00 24.65 20.78
C LEU A 229 -15.89 25.71 20.69
N GLN A 230 -15.65 26.26 19.50
CA GLN A 230 -14.66 27.33 19.30
C GLN A 230 -15.14 28.66 19.88
N GLU A 231 -16.41 29.03 19.73
CA GLU A 231 -17.01 30.22 20.35
C GLU A 231 -16.84 30.22 21.87
N LEU A 232 -17.05 29.07 22.52
CA LEU A 232 -16.82 28.93 23.97
C LEU A 232 -15.37 29.28 24.37
N GLN A 233 -14.40 29.00 23.50
CA GLN A 233 -12.96 29.26 23.71
C GLN A 233 -12.53 30.68 23.30
N MET A 234 -13.38 31.41 22.57
CA MET A 234 -13.09 32.79 22.20
C MET A 234 -13.31 33.77 23.36
N GLU A 235 -14.02 33.37 24.42
CA GLU A 235 -14.24 34.17 25.64
C GLU A 235 -14.68 35.61 25.36
N ASP A 236 -15.67 35.77 24.47
CA ASP A 236 -16.28 37.04 24.07
C ASP A 236 -15.38 38.01 23.26
N ARG A 237 -14.19 37.58 22.80
CA ARG A 237 -13.28 38.39 21.94
C ARG A 237 -13.75 38.58 20.49
N GLY A 238 -14.99 38.22 20.17
CA GLY A 238 -15.48 38.29 18.80
C GLY A 238 -16.88 37.72 18.59
N ARG A 239 -17.28 37.68 17.33
CA ARG A 239 -18.57 37.16 16.88
C ARG A 239 -18.38 36.18 15.73
N VAL A 240 -19.20 35.14 15.72
CA VAL A 240 -19.28 34.20 14.60
C VAL A 240 -20.72 34.23 14.08
N HIS A 241 -20.86 34.49 12.78
CA HIS A 241 -22.14 34.39 12.09
C HIS A 241 -22.17 33.11 11.27
N PHE A 242 -22.99 32.14 11.67
CA PHE A 242 -23.19 30.91 10.92
C PHE A 242 -24.62 30.82 10.39
N GLN A 243 -24.75 30.76 9.08
CA GLN A 243 -26.03 30.71 8.39
C GLN A 243 -26.08 29.60 7.35
N VAL A 244 -27.20 28.88 7.31
CA VAL A 244 -27.47 27.84 6.33
C VAL A 244 -28.79 28.16 5.67
N ASN A 245 -28.76 28.36 4.35
CA ASN A 245 -29.93 28.63 3.53
C ASN A 245 -30.21 27.40 2.64
N GLY A 246 -31.49 27.03 2.52
CA GLY A 246 -31.92 25.85 1.73
C GLY A 246 -32.08 24.55 2.56
N GLN A 247 -32.18 23.41 1.88
CA GLN A 247 -32.43 22.09 2.51
C GLN A 247 -31.26 21.12 2.30
N PRO A 248 -30.48 20.80 3.36
CA PRO A 248 -29.35 19.88 3.24
C PRO A 248 -29.76 18.39 3.19
N GLN A 249 -30.97 18.03 3.60
CA GLN A 249 -31.38 16.63 3.71
C GLN A 249 -31.37 15.90 2.36
N GLY A 250 -30.76 14.70 2.33
CA GLY A 250 -30.75 13.84 1.14
C GLY A 250 -29.73 14.24 0.07
N LYS A 251 -28.94 15.29 0.33
CA LYS A 251 -27.79 15.71 -0.47
C LYS A 251 -26.52 15.10 0.09
N LEU A 252 -25.58 14.75 -0.78
CA LEU A 252 -24.31 14.12 -0.39
C LEU A 252 -23.12 15.02 -0.69
N ILE A 253 -22.18 15.06 0.26
CA ILE A 253 -20.91 15.79 0.18
C ILE A 253 -19.76 14.91 0.68
N ALA A 254 -18.55 15.13 0.18
CA ALA A 254 -17.34 14.57 0.74
C ALA A 254 -17.14 15.06 2.19
N PRO A 255 -16.90 14.16 3.16
CA PRO A 255 -16.83 14.52 4.58
C PRO A 255 -15.59 15.33 4.91
N LEU A 256 -15.67 16.17 5.95
CA LEU A 256 -14.57 16.98 6.47
C LEU A 256 -13.95 17.92 5.43
N VAL A 257 -14.71 18.37 4.43
CA VAL A 257 -14.22 19.37 3.45
C VAL A 257 -14.44 20.77 4.00
N LEU A 258 -15.67 21.07 4.43
CA LEU A 258 -16.05 22.41 4.87
C LEU A 258 -15.31 22.83 6.14
N ILE A 259 -15.08 21.88 7.05
CA ILE A 259 -14.39 22.11 8.32
C ILE A 259 -12.97 22.65 8.12
N THR A 260 -12.28 22.27 7.04
CA THR A 260 -10.90 22.74 6.80
C THR A 260 -10.82 24.25 6.64
N PHE A 261 -11.85 24.87 6.07
CA PHE A 261 -11.92 26.32 5.90
C PHE A 261 -12.29 27.01 7.21
N VAL A 262 -13.27 26.45 7.92
CA VAL A 262 -13.70 26.96 9.23
C VAL A 262 -12.56 26.89 10.26
N GLU A 263 -11.85 25.76 10.36
CA GLU A 263 -10.69 25.59 11.23
C GLU A 263 -9.60 26.63 10.91
N ASN A 264 -9.33 26.87 9.63
CA ASN A 264 -8.38 27.89 9.21
C ASN A 264 -8.82 29.30 9.64
N SER A 265 -10.10 29.65 9.49
CA SER A 265 -10.62 30.95 9.92
C SER A 265 -10.49 31.17 11.42
N PHE A 266 -10.80 30.17 12.26
CA PHE A 266 -10.57 30.26 13.71
C PHE A 266 -9.08 30.34 14.04
N LYS A 267 -8.25 29.48 13.45
CA LYS A 267 -6.80 29.46 13.68
C LYS A 267 -6.17 30.82 13.40
N HIS A 268 -6.50 31.45 12.28
CA HIS A 268 -5.93 32.74 11.90
C HIS A 268 -6.50 33.87 12.77
N SER A 269 -7.80 33.87 13.06
CA SER A 269 -8.41 34.92 13.88
C SER A 269 -7.97 34.87 15.35
N MET A 270 -7.72 33.69 15.90
CA MET A 270 -7.31 33.51 17.30
C MET A 270 -5.79 33.56 17.52
N SER A 271 -4.98 33.59 16.45
CA SER A 271 -3.51 33.58 16.56
C SER A 271 -2.88 34.90 17.04
N GLY A 272 -3.68 35.96 17.20
CA GLY A 272 -3.25 37.27 17.69
C GLY A 272 -4.03 37.75 18.93
N GLN A 273 -3.69 38.96 19.41
CA GLN A 273 -4.39 39.67 20.49
C GLN A 273 -5.51 40.60 19.97
N ALA A 274 -6.11 40.28 18.81
CA ALA A 274 -7.18 41.11 18.26
C ALA A 274 -8.49 40.85 19.03
N ASP A 275 -9.09 41.91 19.56
CA ASP A 275 -10.37 41.88 20.30
C ASP A 275 -11.60 42.10 19.39
N ASP A 276 -11.42 42.07 18.07
CA ASP A 276 -12.48 42.25 17.06
C ASP A 276 -12.46 41.10 16.04
N ILE A 277 -12.51 39.87 16.56
CA ILE A 277 -12.63 38.68 15.70
C ILE A 277 -14.04 38.67 15.11
N ASP A 278 -14.14 38.75 13.78
CA ASP A 278 -15.38 38.56 13.05
C ASP A 278 -15.20 37.43 12.04
N ILE A 279 -16.01 36.39 12.18
CA ILE A 279 -16.01 35.23 11.29
C ILE A 279 -17.44 35.07 10.74
N SER A 280 -17.58 35.09 9.42
CA SER A 280 -18.85 34.83 8.75
C SER A 280 -18.78 33.56 7.92
N ILE A 281 -19.74 32.67 8.11
CA ILE A 281 -19.84 31.36 7.48
C ILE A 281 -21.25 31.22 6.94
N VAL A 282 -21.37 31.15 5.62
CA VAL A 282 -22.64 31.03 4.92
C VAL A 282 -22.61 29.80 4.02
N ALA A 283 -23.63 28.96 4.14
CA ALA A 283 -23.86 27.82 3.27
C ALA A 283 -25.20 27.97 2.56
N ASP A 284 -25.16 28.32 1.28
CA ASP A 284 -26.33 28.46 0.41
C ASP A 284 -26.51 27.17 -0.41
N ILE A 285 -27.65 26.52 -0.24
CA ILE A 285 -27.99 25.26 -0.90
C ILE A 285 -29.12 25.52 -1.89
N GLU A 286 -28.77 25.53 -3.17
CA GLU A 286 -29.69 25.71 -4.28
C GLU A 286 -29.71 24.46 -5.15
N GLU A 287 -30.88 23.82 -5.26
CA GLU A 287 -31.05 22.56 -5.99
C GLU A 287 -29.99 21.50 -5.62
N ASP A 288 -29.08 21.17 -6.54
CA ASP A 288 -27.97 20.22 -6.41
C ASP A 288 -26.61 20.93 -6.34
N GLU A 289 -26.54 22.19 -5.91
CA GLU A 289 -25.30 22.93 -5.71
C GLU A 289 -25.21 23.49 -4.28
N LEU A 290 -24.01 23.44 -3.70
CA LEU A 290 -23.64 24.13 -2.48
C LEU A 290 -22.70 25.28 -2.84
N HIS A 291 -23.11 26.49 -2.50
CA HIS A 291 -22.22 27.64 -2.40
C HIS A 291 -21.87 27.86 -0.93
N PHE A 292 -20.60 27.65 -0.60
CA PHE A 292 -20.07 27.81 0.75
C PHE A 292 -19.09 28.97 0.77
N ARG A 293 -19.37 29.97 1.61
CA ARG A 293 -18.53 31.14 1.80
C ARG A 293 -18.12 31.25 3.26
N CYS A 294 -16.80 31.35 3.48
CA CYS A 294 -16.23 31.52 4.81
C CYS A 294 -15.24 32.68 4.77
N GLU A 295 -15.45 33.68 5.63
CA GLU A 295 -14.61 34.86 5.70
C GLU A 295 -14.29 35.21 7.14
N ASN A 296 -13.09 35.73 7.36
CA ASN A 296 -12.66 36.20 8.67
C ASN A 296 -11.85 37.49 8.56
N THR A 297 -11.86 38.29 9.62
CA THR A 297 -10.99 39.46 9.75
C THR A 297 -9.53 39.06 9.50
N PHE A 298 -8.84 39.83 8.66
CA PHE A 298 -7.47 39.59 8.25
C PHE A 298 -6.64 40.86 8.41
N GLN A 299 -5.67 40.81 9.33
CA GLN A 299 -4.66 41.86 9.45
C GLN A 299 -3.40 41.41 8.71
N ALA A 300 -3.03 42.13 7.66
CA ALA A 300 -1.73 41.93 7.02
C ALA A 300 -0.64 42.37 7.99
N ALA A 301 0.00 41.42 8.67
CA ALA A 301 1.11 41.74 9.57
C ALA A 301 2.26 42.38 8.78
N GLU A 302 2.67 43.61 9.16
CA GLU A 302 3.75 44.38 8.51
C GLU A 302 5.14 43.69 8.56
N ASN A 303 5.27 42.56 9.27
CA ASN A 303 6.47 41.73 9.31
C ASN A 303 6.13 40.22 9.26
N ALA A 304 5.24 39.80 8.36
CA ALA A 304 4.99 38.38 8.12
C ALA A 304 6.21 37.74 7.44
N SER A 305 7.20 37.31 8.25
CA SER A 305 8.14 36.28 7.86
C SER A 305 7.38 35.05 7.33
N ASN A 306 8.03 34.28 6.47
CA ASN A 306 7.53 33.16 5.65
C ASN A 306 6.57 32.13 6.30
N GLU A 307 6.23 32.20 7.59
CA GLU A 307 5.29 31.30 8.28
C GLU A 307 3.84 31.37 7.81
N TYR A 308 3.36 32.54 7.35
CA TYR A 308 2.02 32.65 6.74
C TYR A 308 1.90 31.84 5.44
N LEU A 309 3.01 31.64 4.72
CA LEU A 309 3.08 30.81 3.52
C LEU A 309 3.20 29.31 3.87
N THR A 310 3.79 28.96 5.02
CA THR A 310 3.95 27.56 5.46
C THR A 310 2.65 26.93 5.96
N SER A 311 1.60 27.70 6.24
CA SER A 311 0.26 27.20 6.61
C SER A 311 -0.57 26.72 5.39
N GLY A 312 -0.01 26.77 4.17
CA GLY A 312 -0.68 26.35 2.93
C GLY A 312 -0.91 24.85 2.76
N ILE A 313 -0.40 24.00 3.65
CA ILE A 313 -0.54 22.53 3.55
C ILE A 313 -2.02 22.11 3.62
N GLY A 314 -2.81 22.73 4.51
CA GLY A 314 -4.24 22.41 4.65
C GLY A 314 -5.03 22.74 3.39
N LEU A 315 -4.88 23.96 2.87
CA LEU A 315 -5.55 24.41 1.65
C LEU A 315 -5.08 23.65 0.40
N ALA A 316 -3.79 23.35 0.30
CA ALA A 316 -3.23 22.56 -0.80
C ALA A 316 -3.77 21.12 -0.79
N ASN A 317 -3.88 20.51 0.39
CA ASN A 317 -4.45 19.17 0.55
C ASN A 317 -5.95 19.17 0.22
N THR A 318 -6.71 20.18 0.69
CA THR A 318 -8.12 20.32 0.35
C THR A 318 -8.32 20.52 -1.15
N ARG A 319 -7.51 21.36 -1.82
CA ARG A 319 -7.57 21.56 -3.28
C ARG A 319 -7.35 20.25 -4.04
N LYS A 320 -6.28 19.50 -3.72
CA LYS A 320 -6.03 18.18 -4.32
C LYS A 320 -7.18 17.21 -4.08
N ARG A 321 -7.75 17.21 -2.87
CA ARG A 321 -8.90 16.35 -2.52
C ARG A 321 -10.15 16.71 -3.34
N LEU A 322 -10.40 18.00 -3.55
CA LEU A 322 -11.49 18.47 -4.39
C LEU A 322 -11.28 18.09 -5.87
N GLU A 323 -10.07 18.21 -6.40
CA GLU A 323 -9.71 17.77 -7.76
C GLU A 323 -9.99 16.27 -7.97
N LEU A 324 -9.70 15.43 -6.97
CA LEU A 324 -9.93 13.99 -7.04
C LEU A 324 -11.41 13.60 -6.92
N LEU A 325 -12.17 14.28 -6.04
CA LEU A 325 -13.56 13.90 -5.74
C LEU A 325 -14.59 14.61 -6.62
N TYR A 326 -14.27 15.79 -7.14
CA TYR A 326 -15.13 16.62 -7.98
C TYR A 326 -14.40 17.11 -9.24
N PRO A 327 -13.88 16.21 -10.09
CA PRO A 327 -13.03 16.60 -11.21
C PRO A 327 -13.78 17.50 -12.20
N GLY A 328 -13.32 18.74 -12.37
CA GLY A 328 -13.88 19.71 -13.32
C GLY A 328 -15.23 20.33 -12.93
N ASP A 329 -15.86 19.85 -11.86
CA ASP A 329 -17.20 20.29 -11.45
C ASP A 329 -17.18 21.19 -10.20
N HIS A 330 -16.02 21.63 -9.69
CA HIS A 330 -15.93 22.49 -8.49
C HIS A 330 -15.17 23.81 -8.76
N SER A 331 -15.44 24.83 -7.96
CA SER A 331 -14.63 26.07 -7.90
C SER A 331 -14.22 26.38 -6.47
N LEU A 332 -12.95 26.73 -6.26
CA LEU A 332 -12.41 27.17 -4.97
C LEU A 332 -11.53 28.40 -5.19
N GLU A 333 -12.00 29.54 -4.70
CA GLU A 333 -11.24 30.79 -4.61
C GLU A 333 -10.95 31.08 -3.14
N ALA A 334 -9.70 31.39 -2.83
CA ALA A 334 -9.30 31.71 -1.46
C ALA A 334 -8.19 32.76 -1.48
N GLY A 335 -8.35 33.81 -0.68
CA GLY A 335 -7.34 34.86 -0.59
C GLY A 335 -7.80 36.09 0.20
N PRO A 336 -6.87 37.04 0.43
CA PRO A 336 -7.21 38.31 1.06
C PRO A 336 -8.04 39.18 0.11
N GLN A 337 -9.14 39.73 0.64
CA GLN A 337 -10.01 40.72 0.00
C GLN A 337 -10.19 41.89 0.98
N GLY A 338 -9.38 42.93 0.81
CA GLY A 338 -9.39 44.08 1.73
C GLY A 338 -8.87 43.70 3.12
N ASP A 339 -9.70 43.91 4.13
CA ASP A 339 -9.48 43.60 5.54
C ASP A 339 -9.98 42.20 5.94
N ARG A 340 -10.41 41.39 4.97
CA ARG A 340 -10.88 40.02 5.21
C ARG A 340 -10.08 39.01 4.40
N TYR A 341 -9.99 37.79 4.93
CA TYR A 341 -9.60 36.62 4.15
C TYR A 341 -10.87 35.88 3.78
N VAL A 342 -11.10 35.65 2.48
CA VAL A 342 -12.34 35.08 1.97
C VAL A 342 -12.02 33.75 1.28
N VAL A 343 -12.82 32.74 1.60
CA VAL A 343 -12.90 31.47 0.91
C VAL A 343 -14.29 31.36 0.29
N ASP A 344 -14.33 31.17 -1.03
CA ASP A 344 -15.54 30.95 -1.81
C ASP A 344 -15.43 29.58 -2.51
N LEU A 345 -16.32 28.67 -2.16
CA LEU A 345 -16.34 27.30 -2.63
C LEU A 345 -17.69 27.00 -3.26
N ARG A 346 -17.70 26.45 -4.48
CA ARG A 346 -18.89 25.88 -5.11
C ARG A 346 -18.70 24.42 -5.40
N LEU A 347 -19.68 23.61 -5.02
CA LEU A 347 -19.65 22.17 -5.13
C LEU A 347 -20.99 21.61 -5.61
N PRO A 348 -20.99 20.66 -6.55
CA PRO A 348 -22.18 19.93 -6.93
C PRO A 348 -22.48 18.88 -5.85
N LEU A 349 -23.70 18.90 -5.36
CA LEU A 349 -24.25 17.94 -4.43
C LEU A 349 -24.76 16.73 -5.21
N SER A 350 -24.38 15.53 -4.79
CA SER A 350 -24.91 14.31 -5.41
C SER A 350 -26.17 13.87 -4.67
N SER A 351 -27.22 13.49 -5.39
CA SER A 351 -28.38 12.82 -4.77
C SER A 351 -28.06 11.35 -4.47
N ARG A 352 -28.68 10.78 -3.44
CA ARG A 352 -28.50 9.36 -3.04
C ARG A 352 -28.78 8.36 -4.18
N LYS A 353 -29.55 8.75 -5.21
CA LYS A 353 -29.85 7.96 -6.42
C LYS A 353 -28.77 8.02 -7.50
N GLN A 354 -27.92 9.06 -7.51
CA GLN A 354 -26.87 9.26 -8.52
C GLN A 354 -25.48 8.79 -8.03
N ALA A 355 -25.28 8.66 -6.72
CA ALA A 355 -24.00 8.28 -6.10
C ALA A 355 -23.46 6.90 -6.56
N THR A 356 -24.33 5.97 -6.96
CA THR A 356 -23.93 4.64 -7.46
C THR A 356 -23.13 4.70 -8.76
N GLY A 357 -23.29 5.77 -9.57
CA GLY A 357 -22.54 5.99 -10.81
C GLY A 357 -21.17 6.64 -10.60
N ARG A 358 -21.06 7.62 -9.68
CA ARG A 358 -19.79 8.32 -9.37
C ARG A 358 -18.82 7.46 -8.54
N MET A 359 -19.31 6.51 -7.73
CA MET A 359 -18.47 5.59 -6.94
C MET A 359 -17.58 4.67 -7.81
N VAL A 360 -18.00 4.34 -9.04
CA VAL A 360 -17.24 3.49 -9.96
C VAL A 360 -16.04 4.22 -10.58
N THR A 361 -16.16 5.54 -10.78
CA THR A 361 -15.13 6.37 -11.41
C THR A 361 -14.03 6.74 -10.40
N ALA A 362 -14.38 7.14 -9.17
CA ALA A 362 -13.42 7.45 -8.12
C ALA A 362 -12.62 6.22 -7.65
N GLY A 363 -13.26 5.04 -7.57
CA GLY A 363 -12.60 3.79 -7.23
C GLY A 363 -11.58 3.30 -8.28
N LYS A 364 -11.69 3.74 -9.54
CA LYS A 364 -10.70 3.44 -10.59
C LYS A 364 -9.49 4.37 -10.55
N VAL A 365 -9.68 5.63 -10.16
CA VAL A 365 -8.58 6.62 -10.10
C VAL A 365 -7.65 6.35 -8.90
N LEU A 366 -8.21 5.99 -7.74
CA LEU A 366 -7.42 5.69 -6.52
C LEU A 366 -6.59 4.40 -6.59
N VAL A 367 -6.82 3.53 -7.58
CA VAL A 367 -6.08 2.26 -7.75
C VAL A 367 -4.98 2.38 -8.82
N GLN A 368 -4.95 3.47 -9.60
CA GLN A 368 -4.07 3.58 -10.78
C GLN A 368 -2.83 4.48 -10.63
N GLU A 369 -2.64 5.18 -9.51
CA GLU A 369 -1.39 5.92 -9.28
C GLU A 369 -0.41 5.12 -8.39
N PRO A 370 0.66 4.53 -8.95
CA PRO A 370 1.82 4.19 -8.16
C PRO A 370 2.48 5.51 -7.73
N LEU A 371 2.60 5.72 -6.41
CA LEU A 371 3.45 6.76 -5.85
C LEU A 371 4.88 6.57 -6.40
N ALA A 372 5.31 7.51 -7.23
CA ALA A 372 6.68 7.61 -7.75
C ALA A 372 7.60 8.32 -6.75
#